data_AF-A0AAD4I5U9-F1
#
_entry.id   AF-A0AAD4I5U9-F1
#
_cell.length_a   1.000
_cell.length_b   1.000
_cell.length_c   1.000
_cell.angle_alpha   90.00
_cell.angle_beta   90.00
_cell.angle_gamma   90.00
#
_symmetry.space_group_name_H-M   'P 1'
#
loop_
_entity.id
_entity.type
_entity.pdbx_description
1 polymer ?
#
loop_
_entity_poly.entity_id
_entity_poly.type
_entity_poly.pdbx_seq_one_letter_code
_entity_poly.pdbx_strand_id
1 'polypeptide(L)'
;MARRLQEATEEALLTGGRAGRRAVEEAGFSDELKAKLLDKVATAKFHQEHAAALEQAGITSRIPDSAGLGTRAIASAHAWTGQESTEDAVLRMLDDARKPLAPELRGKPKPIQLEPVDMRMRRDVGMSAGRRAAGAREKAQAYAGMGVKDKGLSEAEREAMKREFRERFAPGARAMPNTVTGLAALANERIEDAIARGQFKNIPRGKGVERDTRADNPFIDTTEYIMNKMIKRQDIVPPWIEKQQELAKAAENFRGRLRHDWKRHASRMISARGGTLEQQIARANAHARAEALHNPRRRNPEQISVPTNSTDDVVMLQLSSTSPSSSSPPTDESSPSPQHETLPSHPFRDPAWEAAESAYMTLAINNLNTLTRSYNLLAPELAKKPYFSLERELSNCFADVAPQIAAEIRARAIKPARSLVDRPFGAGMGLSGGSGGQGGGMGGLFGGGTESGVSVVEGREKRYGMKEFWRDLWGKGVS
;
A
#
# COMPACT_ATOMS: atom_id res chain seq x y z
N MET A 1 63.38 -4.56 49.99
CA MET A 1 62.54 -3.35 49.81
C MET A 1 61.36 -3.60 48.88
N ALA A 2 61.56 -4.06 47.63
CA ALA A 2 60.46 -4.31 46.68
C ALA A 2 59.34 -5.22 47.21
N ARG A 3 59.69 -6.32 47.89
CA ARG A 3 58.71 -7.23 48.51
C ARG A 3 57.86 -6.58 49.61
N ARG A 4 58.47 -5.74 50.47
CA ARG A 4 57.74 -4.99 51.51
C ARG A 4 56.84 -3.92 50.92
N LEU A 5 57.27 -3.28 49.83
CA LEU A 5 56.42 -2.35 49.09
C LEU A 5 55.22 -3.08 48.49
N GLN A 6 55.44 -4.25 47.89
CA GLN A 6 54.38 -5.07 47.35
C GLN A 6 53.38 -5.51 48.45
N GLU A 7 53.88 -6.07 49.55
CA GLU A 7 53.06 -6.48 50.70
C GLU A 7 52.25 -5.30 51.27
N ALA A 8 52.87 -4.13 51.47
CA ALA A 8 52.15 -2.93 51.95
C ALA A 8 51.12 -2.40 50.93
N THR A 9 51.39 -2.51 49.62
CA THR A 9 50.40 -2.13 48.59
C THR A 9 49.26 -3.12 48.50
N GLU A 10 49.53 -4.43 48.61
CA GLU A 10 48.52 -5.49 48.62
C GLU A 10 47.61 -5.32 49.84
N GLU A 11 48.18 -5.09 51.02
CA GLU A 11 47.43 -4.82 52.24
C GLU A 11 46.63 -3.51 52.15
N ALA A 12 47.18 -2.46 51.55
CA ALA A 12 46.46 -1.20 51.36
C ALA A 12 45.28 -1.29 50.37
N LEU A 13 45.38 -2.17 49.38
CA LEU A 13 44.34 -2.45 48.40
C LEU A 13 43.28 -3.42 48.95
N LEU A 14 43.68 -4.46 49.69
CA LEU A 14 42.79 -5.49 50.24
C LEU A 14 42.02 -5.00 51.47
N THR A 15 42.70 -4.39 52.44
CA THR A 15 42.09 -4.02 53.73
C THR A 15 41.28 -2.73 53.61
N GLY A 16 41.64 -1.87 52.66
CA GLY A 16 40.93 -0.62 52.40
C GLY A 16 40.94 0.38 53.56
N GLY A 17 40.34 1.56 53.34
CA GLY A 17 40.11 2.55 54.40
C GLY A 17 41.35 3.05 55.17
N ARG A 18 41.18 3.31 56.47
CA ARG A 18 42.21 3.86 57.37
C ARG A 18 43.27 2.81 57.77
N ALA A 19 42.90 1.54 57.85
CA ALA A 19 43.82 0.46 58.19
C ALA A 19 44.90 0.26 57.12
N GLY A 20 44.51 0.28 55.83
CA GLY A 20 45.46 0.21 54.72
C GLY A 20 46.43 1.42 54.65
N ARG A 21 46.00 2.62 55.08
CA ARG A 21 46.90 3.78 55.17
C ARG A 21 47.91 3.63 56.30
N ARG A 22 47.49 3.09 57.44
CA ARG A 22 48.38 2.80 58.58
C ARG A 22 49.43 1.76 58.22
N ALA A 23 49.07 0.70 57.49
CA ALA A 23 50.04 -0.29 57.02
C ALA A 23 51.16 0.34 56.16
N VAL A 24 50.82 1.32 55.31
CA VAL A 24 51.81 2.07 54.50
C VAL A 24 52.66 3.03 55.36
N GLU A 25 52.07 3.64 56.38
CA GLU A 25 52.77 4.53 57.33
C GLU A 25 53.73 3.75 58.25
N GLU A 26 53.31 2.58 58.72
CA GLU A 26 54.04 1.69 59.63
C GLU A 26 55.17 0.91 58.94
N ALA A 27 55.12 0.76 57.61
CA ALA A 27 56.14 0.06 56.83
C ALA A 27 57.51 0.78 56.74
N GLY A 28 57.66 1.97 57.32
CA GLY A 28 58.95 2.64 57.53
C GLY A 28 59.62 3.19 56.27
N PHE A 29 58.85 3.51 55.22
CA PHE A 29 59.37 4.12 53.98
C PHE A 29 59.74 5.61 54.17
N SER A 30 60.52 6.17 53.23
CA SER A 30 60.73 7.63 53.19
C SER A 30 59.41 8.36 52.91
N ASP A 31 59.26 9.57 53.45
CA ASP A 31 57.99 10.29 53.40
C ASP A 31 57.57 10.66 51.96
N GLU A 32 58.54 10.91 51.07
CA GLU A 32 58.27 11.09 49.64
C GLU A 32 57.70 9.83 48.97
N LEU A 33 58.20 8.64 49.34
CA LEU A 33 57.71 7.38 48.80
C LEU A 33 56.34 7.03 49.36
N LYS A 34 56.07 7.33 50.64
CA LYS A 34 54.73 7.22 51.23
C LYS A 34 53.74 8.08 50.48
N ALA A 35 54.06 9.35 50.24
CA ALA A 35 53.18 10.27 49.50
C ALA A 35 52.88 9.77 48.09
N LYS A 36 53.91 9.34 47.33
CA LYS A 36 53.74 8.77 45.99
C LYS A 36 52.93 7.48 46.00
N LEU A 37 53.09 6.64 47.02
CA LEU A 37 52.35 5.38 47.15
C LEU A 37 50.87 5.65 47.48
N LEU A 38 50.60 6.54 48.42
CA LEU A 38 49.24 6.96 48.76
C LEU A 38 48.52 7.59 47.56
N ASP A 39 49.22 8.41 46.79
CA ASP A 39 48.70 9.00 45.54
C ASP A 39 48.42 7.93 44.48
N LYS A 40 49.33 6.97 44.29
CA LYS A 40 49.10 5.82 43.40
C LYS A 40 47.94 4.93 43.83
N VAL A 41 47.75 4.74 45.14
CA VAL A 41 46.62 3.99 45.69
C VAL A 41 45.32 4.78 45.54
N ALA A 42 45.34 6.10 45.76
CA ALA A 42 44.19 6.97 45.57
C ALA A 42 43.76 7.02 44.11
N THR A 43 44.70 7.20 43.17
CA THR A 43 44.42 7.13 41.73
C THR A 43 43.92 5.76 41.31
N ALA A 44 44.50 4.66 41.82
CA ALA A 44 44.01 3.32 41.54
C ALA A 44 42.57 3.09 42.04
N LYS A 45 42.23 3.58 43.25
CA LYS A 45 40.88 3.52 43.81
C LYS A 45 39.90 4.37 43.01
N PHE A 46 40.28 5.61 42.67
CA PHE A 46 39.48 6.49 41.81
C PHE A 46 39.17 5.85 40.46
N HIS A 47 40.16 5.20 39.83
CA HIS A 47 39.96 4.48 38.58
C HIS A 47 39.06 3.24 38.73
N GLN A 48 39.05 2.56 39.89
CA GLN A 48 38.16 1.43 40.15
C GLN A 48 36.72 1.89 40.41
N GLU A 49 36.54 2.98 41.15
CA GLU A 49 35.21 3.54 41.47
C GLU A 49 34.55 4.18 40.25
N HIS A 50 35.33 4.83 39.38
CA HIS A 50 34.82 5.53 38.20
C HIS A 50 35.16 4.82 36.87
N ALA A 51 35.42 3.51 36.89
CA ALA A 51 35.80 2.76 35.70
C ALA A 51 34.81 2.93 34.53
N ALA A 52 33.51 2.76 34.78
CA ALA A 52 32.47 2.89 33.76
C ALA A 52 32.34 4.33 33.20
N ALA A 53 32.45 5.34 34.07
CA ALA A 53 32.38 6.75 33.65
C ALA A 53 33.59 7.17 32.82
N LEU A 54 34.78 6.65 33.17
CA LEU A 54 36.01 6.90 32.42
C LEU A 54 35.98 6.23 31.04
N GLU A 55 35.38 5.04 30.92
CA GLU A 55 35.16 4.41 29.61
C GLU A 55 34.18 5.17 28.73
N GLN A 56 33.07 5.67 29.28
CA GLN A 56 32.15 6.53 28.55
C GLN A 56 32.82 7.81 28.05
N ALA A 57 33.76 8.35 28.84
CA ALA A 57 34.58 9.50 28.45
C ALA A 57 35.74 9.14 27.47
N GLY A 58 35.95 7.86 27.18
CA GLY A 58 37.07 7.39 26.34
C GLY A 58 38.45 7.54 27.00
N ILE A 59 38.51 7.76 28.32
CA ILE A 59 39.74 7.96 29.09
C ILE A 59 40.18 6.60 29.63
N THR A 60 40.74 5.75 28.77
CA THR A 60 41.22 4.42 29.16
C THR A 60 42.76 4.38 29.20
N SER A 61 43.36 4.81 30.32
CA SER A 61 44.82 4.77 30.49
C SER A 61 45.38 3.34 30.60
N ARG A 62 44.55 2.37 31.00
CA ARG A 62 44.95 0.97 31.21
C ARG A 62 44.57 0.02 30.07
N ILE A 63 43.60 0.40 29.23
CA ILE A 63 43.06 -0.48 28.20
C ILE A 63 43.40 0.15 26.84
N PRO A 64 44.14 -0.54 25.96
CA PRO A 64 44.52 0.01 24.68
C PRO A 64 43.31 0.19 23.77
N ASP A 65 43.33 1.22 22.92
CA ASP A 65 42.22 1.48 22.00
C ASP A 65 42.02 0.40 20.94
N SER A 66 43.00 -0.49 20.75
CA SER A 66 42.87 -1.66 19.90
C SER A 66 41.98 -2.76 20.48
N ALA A 67 41.66 -2.71 21.78
CA ALA A 67 40.79 -3.69 22.42
C ALA A 67 39.34 -3.50 21.95
N GLY A 68 38.66 -4.60 21.60
CA GLY A 68 37.25 -4.58 21.21
C GLY A 68 36.33 -4.13 22.35
N LEU A 69 35.14 -3.65 22.01
CA LEU A 69 34.16 -3.14 22.99
C LEU A 69 33.85 -4.14 24.10
N GLY A 70 33.72 -5.43 23.77
CA GLY A 70 33.47 -6.48 24.77
C GLY A 70 34.65 -6.66 25.74
N THR A 71 35.89 -6.60 25.26
CA THR A 71 37.07 -6.71 26.13
C THR A 71 37.26 -5.49 27.02
N ARG A 72 36.84 -4.30 26.56
CA ARG A 72 36.83 -3.09 27.37
C ARG A 72 35.78 -3.18 28.48
N ALA A 73 34.53 -3.50 28.11
CA ALA A 73 33.42 -3.67 29.05
C ALA A 73 33.69 -4.72 30.14
N ILE A 74 34.39 -5.83 29.82
CA ILE A 74 34.77 -6.84 30.82
C ILE A 74 35.84 -6.30 31.79
N ALA A 75 36.76 -5.46 31.30
CA ALA A 75 37.84 -4.92 32.11
C ALA A 75 37.40 -3.76 33.02
N SER A 76 36.35 -3.03 32.65
CA SER A 76 35.73 -1.99 33.49
C SER A 76 34.62 -2.49 34.41
N ALA A 77 34.09 -3.69 34.16
CA ALA A 77 33.07 -4.28 34.99
C ALA A 77 33.53 -4.37 36.46
N HIS A 78 32.62 -4.05 37.38
CA HIS A 78 32.86 -4.22 38.80
C HIS A 78 33.02 -5.71 39.13
N ALA A 79 33.87 -6.02 40.11
CA ALA A 79 34.04 -7.38 40.59
C ALA A 79 32.72 -7.90 41.18
N TRP A 80 32.38 -9.15 40.90
CA TRP A 80 31.16 -9.78 41.39
C TRP A 80 31.17 -9.90 42.92
N THR A 81 30.20 -9.27 43.59
CA THR A 81 30.06 -9.25 45.06
C THR A 81 29.01 -10.24 45.59
N GLY A 82 28.43 -11.08 44.72
CA GLY A 82 27.36 -12.02 45.07
C GLY A 82 25.95 -11.48 44.86
N GLN A 83 25.79 -10.18 44.62
CA GLN A 83 24.53 -9.54 44.22
C GLN A 83 24.72 -8.88 42.86
N GLU A 84 23.75 -9.01 41.95
CA GLU A 84 23.77 -8.30 40.68
C GLU A 84 23.49 -6.81 40.89
N SER A 85 24.19 -5.94 40.15
CA SER A 85 23.90 -4.51 40.15
C SER A 85 22.55 -4.27 39.44
N THR A 86 21.88 -3.16 39.75
CA THR A 86 20.62 -2.81 39.06
C THR A 86 20.83 -2.61 37.57
N GLU A 87 21.99 -2.11 37.17
CA GLU A 87 22.36 -1.87 35.77
C GLU A 87 22.52 -3.19 35.02
N ASP A 88 23.24 -4.15 35.62
CA ASP A 88 23.43 -5.48 35.05
C ASP A 88 22.10 -6.26 34.99
N ALA A 89 21.24 -6.12 36.01
CA ALA A 89 19.91 -6.73 36.02
C ALA A 89 19.04 -6.20 34.86
N VAL A 90 19.07 -4.88 34.61
CA VAL A 90 18.36 -4.27 33.49
C VAL A 90 18.96 -4.68 32.15
N LEU A 91 20.30 -4.75 32.04
CA LEU A 91 20.98 -5.22 30.83
C LEU A 91 20.61 -6.67 30.52
N ARG A 92 20.56 -7.55 31.54
CA ARG A 92 20.08 -8.92 31.40
C ARG A 92 18.63 -8.97 30.94
N MET A 93 17.74 -8.16 31.52
CA MET A 93 16.34 -8.08 31.08
C MET A 93 16.22 -7.60 29.62
N LEU A 94 17.07 -6.67 29.19
CA LEU A 94 17.10 -6.16 27.81
C LEU A 94 17.63 -7.22 26.83
N ASP A 95 18.68 -7.94 27.20
CA ASP A 95 19.25 -9.03 26.41
C ASP A 95 18.29 -10.22 26.30
N ASP A 96 17.58 -10.55 27.39
CA ASP A 96 16.53 -11.57 27.42
C ASP A 96 15.32 -11.15 26.55
N ALA A 97 14.92 -9.88 26.60
CA ALA A 97 13.87 -9.33 25.74
C ALA A 97 14.28 -9.32 24.25
N ARG A 98 15.57 -9.18 23.96
CA ARG A 98 16.14 -9.14 22.61
C ARG A 98 17.05 -10.33 22.34
N LYS A 99 16.56 -11.53 22.66
CA LYS A 99 17.34 -12.75 22.48
C LYS A 99 17.80 -12.91 21.01
N PRO A 100 19.11 -12.95 20.73
CA PRO A 100 19.58 -13.12 19.37
C PRO A 100 19.14 -14.49 18.84
N LEU A 101 18.91 -14.55 17.52
CA LEU A 101 18.63 -15.81 16.84
C LEU A 101 19.76 -16.82 17.11
N ALA A 102 19.41 -18.11 17.08
CA ALA A 102 20.36 -19.20 17.27
C ALA A 102 21.58 -19.02 16.33
N PRO A 103 22.80 -19.44 16.74
CA PRO A 103 24.03 -19.24 15.97
C PRO A 103 23.93 -19.65 14.49
N GLU A 104 23.14 -20.67 14.17
CA GLU A 104 22.91 -21.15 12.79
C GLU A 104 22.09 -20.17 11.93
N LEU A 105 21.23 -19.37 12.56
CA LEU A 105 20.43 -18.32 11.92
C LEU A 105 21.11 -16.95 12.01
N ARG A 106 22.21 -16.86 12.76
CA ARG A 106 23.01 -15.64 12.95
C ARG A 106 24.08 -15.51 11.86
N GLY A 107 23.66 -15.64 10.60
CA GLY A 107 24.47 -15.24 9.47
C GLY A 107 24.51 -13.72 9.38
N LYS A 108 25.66 -13.15 8.96
CA LYS A 108 25.64 -11.80 8.37
C LYS A 108 24.53 -11.81 7.32
N PRO A 109 23.63 -10.82 7.25
CA PRO A 109 22.77 -10.72 6.09
C PRO A 109 23.72 -10.72 4.91
N LYS A 110 23.73 -11.80 4.13
CA LYS A 110 24.25 -11.69 2.77
C LYS A 110 23.38 -10.57 2.23
N PRO A 111 23.93 -9.38 1.91
CA PRO A 111 23.13 -8.44 1.15
C PRO A 111 22.59 -9.28 0.02
N ILE A 112 21.27 -9.25 -0.18
CA ILE A 112 20.71 -9.77 -1.41
C ILE A 112 21.41 -8.89 -2.43
N GLN A 113 22.53 -9.37 -2.97
CA GLN A 113 23.15 -8.85 -4.16
C GLN A 113 22.12 -9.20 -5.21
N LEU A 114 21.08 -8.36 -5.28
CA LEU A 114 20.51 -7.96 -6.53
C LEU A 114 21.67 -7.28 -7.25
N GLU A 115 22.66 -8.07 -7.70
CA GLU A 115 23.33 -7.68 -8.92
C GLU A 115 22.17 -7.42 -9.88
N PRO A 116 22.06 -6.21 -10.45
CA PRO A 116 21.10 -5.98 -11.51
C PRO A 116 21.33 -7.10 -12.51
N VAL A 117 20.35 -8.00 -12.63
CA VAL A 117 20.40 -9.05 -13.65
C VAL A 117 20.65 -8.29 -14.93
N ASP A 118 21.83 -8.45 -15.53
CA ASP A 118 22.19 -7.74 -16.76
C ASP A 118 21.29 -8.32 -17.84
N MET A 119 20.10 -7.74 -18.01
CA MET A 119 19.05 -8.16 -18.96
C MET A 119 19.50 -7.95 -20.41
N ARG A 120 20.71 -7.42 -20.63
CA ARG A 120 21.36 -7.35 -21.93
C ARG A 120 21.59 -8.77 -22.42
N MET A 121 21.08 -9.10 -23.60
CA MET A 121 21.33 -10.39 -24.24
C MET A 121 22.82 -10.58 -24.48
N ARG A 122 23.52 -11.24 -23.56
CA ARG A 122 24.90 -11.68 -23.75
C ARG A 122 24.86 -12.90 -24.66
N ARG A 123 25.76 -12.95 -25.63
CA ARG A 123 25.97 -14.15 -26.44
C ARG A 123 26.53 -15.23 -25.51
N ASP A 124 25.76 -16.29 -25.29
CA ASP A 124 26.24 -17.45 -24.54
C ASP A 124 27.57 -17.93 -25.13
N VAL A 125 28.54 -18.20 -24.24
CA VAL A 125 29.85 -18.71 -24.65
C VAL A 125 29.62 -20.00 -25.45
N GLY A 126 30.09 -20.00 -26.70
CA GLY A 126 29.88 -21.12 -27.61
C GLY A 126 30.38 -22.42 -27.00
N MET A 127 29.46 -23.30 -26.59
CA MET A 127 29.82 -24.59 -26.02
C MET A 127 30.61 -25.41 -27.05
N SER A 128 31.72 -26.03 -26.63
CA SER A 128 32.49 -26.90 -27.52
C SER A 128 31.64 -28.06 -28.05
N ALA A 129 31.92 -28.53 -29.26
CA ALA A 129 31.16 -29.62 -29.88
C ALA A 129 31.13 -30.88 -28.99
N GLY A 130 32.24 -31.19 -28.31
CA GLY A 130 32.32 -32.30 -27.35
C GLY A 130 31.40 -32.10 -26.14
N ARG A 131 31.35 -30.90 -25.55
CA ARG A 131 30.48 -30.60 -24.40
C ARG A 131 29.00 -30.59 -24.78
N ARG A 132 28.67 -30.18 -26.01
CA ARG A 132 27.31 -30.29 -26.58
C ARG A 132 26.90 -31.74 -26.78
N ALA A 133 27.78 -32.58 -27.33
CA ALA A 133 27.50 -33.99 -27.52
C ALA A 133 27.36 -34.74 -26.19
N ALA A 134 28.21 -34.43 -25.20
CA ALA A 134 28.12 -34.98 -23.85
C ALA A 134 26.80 -34.58 -23.17
N GLY A 135 26.47 -33.28 -23.17
CA GLY A 135 25.21 -32.80 -22.59
C GLY A 135 23.96 -33.33 -23.33
N ALA A 136 24.04 -33.57 -24.64
CA ALA A 136 22.96 -34.21 -25.39
C ALA A 136 22.82 -35.70 -25.02
N ARG A 137 23.93 -36.42 -24.82
CA ARG A 137 23.93 -37.81 -24.36
C ARG A 137 23.37 -37.93 -22.94
N GLU A 138 23.81 -37.09 -22.01
CA GLU A 138 23.32 -37.08 -20.63
C GLU A 138 21.82 -36.75 -20.55
N LYS A 139 21.35 -35.75 -21.34
CA LYS A 139 19.91 -35.44 -21.43
C LYS A 139 19.11 -36.56 -22.09
N ALA A 140 19.64 -37.17 -23.15
CA ALA A 140 18.99 -38.32 -23.79
C ALA A 140 18.90 -39.52 -22.84
N GLN A 141 19.93 -39.76 -22.03
CA GLN A 141 19.93 -40.78 -20.98
C GLN A 141 18.94 -40.45 -19.84
N ALA A 142 18.83 -39.18 -19.46
CA ALA A 142 17.83 -38.74 -18.47
C ALA A 142 16.39 -38.96 -18.99
N TYR A 143 16.13 -38.68 -20.26
CA TYR A 143 14.83 -38.97 -20.89
C TYR A 143 14.57 -40.46 -21.08
N ALA A 144 15.60 -41.25 -21.43
CA ALA A 144 15.50 -42.71 -21.48
C ALA A 144 15.28 -43.33 -20.09
N GLY A 145 15.85 -42.71 -19.04
CA GLY A 145 15.67 -43.08 -17.64
C GLY A 145 14.31 -42.71 -17.05
N MET A 146 13.60 -41.73 -17.66
CA MET A 146 12.23 -41.33 -17.27
C MET A 146 11.15 -42.37 -17.68
N GLY A 147 11.54 -43.52 -18.23
CA GLY A 147 10.66 -44.68 -18.28
C GLY A 147 9.59 -44.69 -19.37
N VAL A 148 9.74 -43.94 -20.46
CA VAL A 148 8.95 -44.16 -21.69
C VAL A 148 9.52 -45.37 -22.43
N LYS A 149 9.39 -46.57 -21.83
CA LYS A 149 9.59 -47.81 -22.57
C LYS A 149 8.33 -48.07 -23.37
N ASP A 150 8.48 -48.02 -24.70
CA ASP A 150 7.54 -48.37 -25.77
C ASP A 150 6.79 -49.70 -25.52
N LYS A 151 5.85 -49.74 -24.59
CA LYS A 151 4.94 -50.86 -24.39
C LYS A 151 3.52 -50.39 -24.69
N GLY A 152 3.15 -50.44 -25.98
CA GLY A 152 1.74 -50.36 -26.40
C GLY A 152 1.40 -49.50 -27.62
N LEU A 153 2.35 -48.78 -28.23
CA LEU A 153 2.08 -47.90 -29.38
C LEU A 153 2.34 -48.64 -30.71
N SER A 154 1.40 -48.56 -31.65
CA SER A 154 1.56 -49.12 -32.99
C SER A 154 2.65 -48.39 -33.78
N GLU A 155 3.24 -49.04 -34.79
CA GLU A 155 4.32 -48.42 -35.59
C GLU A 155 3.87 -47.13 -36.28
N ALA A 156 2.61 -47.06 -36.70
CA ALA A 156 2.01 -45.86 -37.31
C ALA A 156 1.86 -44.69 -36.32
N GLU A 157 1.42 -44.95 -35.09
CA GLU A 157 1.36 -43.94 -34.03
C GLU A 157 2.76 -43.49 -33.60
N ARG A 158 3.73 -44.41 -33.64
CA ARG A 158 5.14 -44.11 -33.37
C ARG A 158 5.74 -43.22 -34.45
N GLU A 159 5.35 -43.40 -35.71
CA GLU A 159 5.76 -42.52 -36.81
C GLU A 159 5.07 -41.16 -36.77
N ALA A 160 3.79 -41.10 -36.40
CA ALA A 160 3.08 -39.84 -36.17
C ALA A 160 3.73 -39.05 -35.01
N MET A 161 4.00 -39.72 -33.88
CA MET A 161 4.70 -39.11 -32.75
C MET A 161 6.12 -38.68 -33.14
N LYS A 162 6.86 -39.47 -33.93
CA LYS A 162 8.16 -39.06 -34.48
C LYS A 162 8.05 -37.88 -35.44
N ARG A 163 6.96 -37.76 -36.20
CA ARG A 163 6.70 -36.62 -37.10
C ARG A 163 6.41 -35.36 -36.30
N GLU A 164 5.53 -35.43 -35.31
CA GLU A 164 5.25 -34.33 -34.38
C GLU A 164 6.51 -33.90 -33.60
N PHE A 165 7.34 -34.86 -33.17
CA PHE A 165 8.64 -34.56 -32.57
C PHE A 165 9.62 -33.96 -33.59
N ARG A 166 9.59 -34.39 -34.85
CA ARG A 166 10.44 -33.79 -35.88
C ARG A 166 10.00 -32.37 -36.21
N GLU A 167 8.69 -32.12 -36.26
CA GLU A 167 8.10 -30.80 -36.48
C GLU A 167 8.44 -29.88 -35.31
N ARG A 168 8.21 -30.28 -34.05
CA ARG A 168 8.53 -29.48 -32.86
C ARG A 168 10.02 -29.14 -32.68
N PHE A 169 10.91 -29.95 -33.24
CA PHE A 169 12.36 -29.79 -33.10
C PHE A 169 13.05 -29.43 -34.42
N ALA A 170 12.30 -29.23 -35.50
CA ALA A 170 12.82 -28.67 -36.74
C ALA A 170 13.36 -27.26 -36.48
N PRO A 171 14.45 -26.85 -37.14
CA PRO A 171 15.11 -25.55 -36.92
C PRO A 171 14.24 -24.31 -37.19
N GLY A 172 12.97 -24.45 -37.59
CA GLY A 172 11.99 -23.36 -37.70
C GLY A 172 10.86 -23.36 -36.66
N ALA A 173 10.55 -24.49 -36.01
CA ALA A 173 9.36 -24.59 -35.13
C ALA A 173 9.58 -24.04 -33.71
N ARG A 174 10.84 -23.79 -33.34
CA ARG A 174 11.21 -23.09 -32.09
C ARG A 174 11.42 -21.59 -32.31
N ALA A 175 10.89 -21.04 -33.39
CA ALA A 175 10.80 -19.60 -33.54
C ALA A 175 9.80 -19.06 -32.50
N MET A 176 10.29 -18.80 -31.29
CA MET A 176 9.53 -18.05 -30.29
C MET A 176 9.08 -16.74 -30.95
N PRO A 177 7.81 -16.31 -30.78
CA PRO A 177 7.24 -15.11 -31.44
C PRO A 177 7.90 -13.78 -30.99
N ASN A 178 9.04 -13.86 -30.31
CA ASN A 178 9.74 -12.75 -29.69
C ASN A 178 10.80 -12.13 -30.64
N THR A 179 11.00 -12.67 -31.84
CA THR A 179 11.92 -12.12 -32.85
C THR A 179 11.16 -11.77 -34.13
N VAL A 180 11.53 -10.68 -34.81
CA VAL A 180 10.87 -10.24 -36.06
C VAL A 180 10.91 -11.34 -37.13
N THR A 181 12.02 -12.08 -37.20
CA THR A 181 12.18 -13.25 -38.08
C THR A 181 11.29 -14.43 -37.66
N GLY A 182 11.08 -14.64 -36.36
CA GLY A 182 10.20 -15.68 -35.86
C GLY A 182 8.72 -15.36 -36.06
N LEU A 183 8.32 -14.10 -35.92
CA LEU A 183 6.98 -13.63 -36.28
C LEU A 183 6.72 -13.78 -37.78
N ALA A 184 7.71 -13.47 -38.62
CA ALA A 184 7.60 -13.67 -40.07
C ALA A 184 7.44 -15.16 -40.43
N ALA A 185 8.18 -16.06 -39.79
CA ALA A 185 8.05 -17.50 -40.01
C ALA A 185 6.66 -18.04 -39.59
N LEU A 186 6.16 -17.62 -38.42
CA LEU A 186 4.84 -18.00 -37.93
C LEU A 186 3.72 -17.40 -38.79
N ALA A 187 3.88 -16.15 -39.25
CA ALA A 187 2.96 -15.53 -40.19
C ALA A 187 2.92 -16.30 -41.50
N ASN A 188 4.07 -16.69 -42.05
CA ASN A 188 4.15 -17.49 -43.28
C ASN A 188 3.50 -18.87 -43.09
N GLU A 189 3.76 -19.55 -41.99
CA GLU A 189 3.09 -20.82 -41.65
C GLU A 189 1.58 -20.65 -41.62
N ARG A 190 1.06 -19.63 -40.90
CA ARG A 190 -0.38 -19.34 -40.85
C ARG A 190 -0.96 -18.98 -42.21
N ILE A 191 -0.20 -18.31 -43.08
CA ILE A 191 -0.61 -17.98 -44.44
C ILE A 191 -0.70 -19.26 -45.27
N GLU A 192 0.29 -20.14 -45.23
CA GLU A 192 0.30 -21.43 -45.93
C GLU A 192 -0.85 -22.32 -45.45
N ASP A 193 -1.10 -22.37 -44.15
CA ASP A 193 -2.22 -23.05 -43.51
C ASP A 193 -3.58 -22.52 -43.99
N ALA A 194 -3.73 -21.19 -44.10
CA ALA A 194 -4.93 -20.55 -44.60
C ALA A 194 -5.11 -20.72 -46.13
N ILE A 195 -4.00 -20.82 -46.88
CA ILE A 195 -3.98 -21.19 -48.30
C ILE A 195 -4.44 -22.65 -48.46
N ALA A 196 -3.92 -23.56 -47.63
CA ALA A 196 -4.29 -24.97 -47.62
C ALA A 196 -5.78 -25.16 -47.27
N ARG A 197 -6.30 -24.40 -46.30
CA ARG A 197 -7.73 -24.33 -45.98
C ARG A 197 -8.59 -23.65 -47.06
N GLY A 198 -7.97 -23.10 -48.11
CA GLY A 198 -8.68 -22.45 -49.21
C GLY A 198 -9.32 -21.11 -48.86
N GLN A 199 -8.99 -20.50 -47.71
CA GLN A 199 -9.57 -19.23 -47.26
C GLN A 199 -9.27 -18.08 -48.24
N PHE A 200 -8.14 -18.14 -48.94
CA PHE A 200 -7.75 -17.15 -49.95
C PHE A 200 -8.49 -17.28 -51.29
N LYS A 201 -9.24 -18.39 -51.51
CA LYS A 201 -9.96 -18.63 -52.77
C LYS A 201 -11.29 -17.86 -52.84
N ASN A 202 -11.94 -17.61 -51.69
CA ASN A 202 -13.25 -16.95 -51.59
C ASN A 202 -13.19 -15.51 -51.07
N ILE A 203 -12.07 -14.80 -51.30
CA ILE A 203 -12.00 -13.38 -50.98
C ILE A 203 -12.65 -12.61 -52.15
N PRO A 204 -13.67 -11.76 -51.91
CA PRO A 204 -14.20 -10.90 -52.97
C PRO A 204 -13.07 -10.01 -53.48
N ARG A 205 -12.70 -10.16 -54.77
CA ARG A 205 -11.69 -9.34 -55.44
C ARG A 205 -12.41 -8.40 -56.39
N GLY A 206 -12.27 -7.08 -56.21
CA GLY A 206 -12.85 -6.08 -57.12
C GLY A 206 -13.51 -4.90 -56.43
N LYS A 207 -14.24 -4.09 -57.20
CA LYS A 207 -15.05 -2.96 -56.70
C LYS A 207 -16.23 -3.51 -55.91
N GLY A 208 -16.28 -3.24 -54.61
CA GLY A 208 -17.30 -3.77 -53.69
C GLY A 208 -16.74 -4.37 -52.38
N VAL A 209 -15.42 -4.49 -52.26
CA VAL A 209 -14.79 -4.74 -50.96
C VAL A 209 -14.91 -3.47 -50.12
N GLU A 210 -15.55 -3.56 -48.96
CA GLU A 210 -15.55 -2.50 -47.95
C GLU A 210 -14.12 -2.25 -47.50
N ARG A 211 -13.46 -1.29 -48.15
CA ARG A 211 -12.24 -0.69 -47.60
C ARG A 211 -12.68 0.17 -46.43
N ASP A 212 -11.92 0.09 -45.35
CA ASP A 212 -12.08 1.04 -44.25
C ASP A 212 -11.93 2.45 -44.84
N THR A 213 -13.02 3.22 -44.85
CA THR A 213 -13.06 4.59 -45.41
C THR A 213 -12.04 5.52 -44.75
N ARG A 214 -11.57 5.16 -43.55
CA ARG A 214 -10.52 5.86 -42.79
C ARG A 214 -9.10 5.58 -43.29
N ALA A 215 -8.89 4.50 -44.04
CA ALA A 215 -7.60 4.19 -44.69
C ALA A 215 -7.32 5.14 -45.86
N ASP A 216 -8.38 5.64 -46.50
CA ASP A 216 -8.30 6.54 -47.65
C ASP A 216 -8.27 8.02 -47.23
N ASN A 217 -8.13 8.32 -45.93
CA ASN A 217 -8.05 9.69 -45.42
C ASN A 217 -6.66 10.30 -45.73
N PRO A 218 -6.58 11.35 -46.58
CA PRO A 218 -5.30 11.98 -46.93
C PRO A 218 -4.61 12.72 -45.78
N PHE A 219 -5.32 12.94 -44.65
CA PHE A 219 -4.78 13.60 -43.46
C PHE A 219 -4.19 12.65 -42.42
N ILE A 220 -4.22 11.34 -42.67
CA ILE A 220 -3.63 10.35 -41.77
C ILE A 220 -2.62 9.55 -42.57
N ASP A 221 -1.37 9.55 -42.13
CA ASP A 221 -0.34 8.75 -42.80
C ASP A 221 -0.65 7.26 -42.67
N THR A 222 -0.33 6.47 -43.70
CA THR A 222 -0.55 5.01 -43.72
C THR A 222 0.02 4.32 -42.48
N THR A 223 1.15 4.80 -41.98
CA THR A 223 1.79 4.30 -40.75
C THR A 223 0.95 4.59 -39.51
N GLU A 224 0.45 5.81 -39.35
CA GLU A 224 -0.42 6.20 -38.22
C GLU A 224 -1.75 5.46 -38.27
N TYR A 225 -2.32 5.30 -39.47
CA TYR A 225 -3.52 4.52 -39.69
C TYR A 225 -3.32 3.05 -39.26
N ILE A 226 -2.25 2.40 -39.70
CA ILE A 226 -1.93 1.02 -39.33
C ILE A 226 -1.63 0.93 -37.83
N MET A 227 -0.87 1.87 -37.26
CA MET A 227 -0.55 1.91 -35.84
C MET A 227 -1.81 2.07 -34.98
N ASN A 228 -2.69 3.02 -35.31
CA ASN A 228 -3.97 3.21 -34.62
C ASN A 228 -4.87 1.99 -34.76
N LYS A 229 -4.83 1.30 -35.90
CA LYS A 229 -5.56 0.06 -36.13
C LYS A 229 -4.98 -1.12 -35.35
N MET A 230 -3.66 -1.19 -35.18
CA MET A 230 -3.00 -2.17 -34.32
C MET A 230 -3.34 -1.91 -32.86
N ILE A 231 -3.28 -0.66 -32.40
CA ILE A 231 -3.69 -0.22 -31.05
C ILE A 231 -5.15 -0.64 -30.76
N LYS A 232 -6.06 -0.38 -31.70
CA LYS A 232 -7.49 -0.77 -31.58
C LYS A 232 -7.73 -2.28 -31.63
N ARG A 233 -6.92 -3.04 -32.38
CA ARG A 233 -7.09 -4.50 -32.52
C ARG A 233 -6.44 -5.30 -31.41
N GLN A 234 -5.36 -4.77 -30.83
CA GLN A 234 -4.58 -5.43 -29.79
C GLN A 234 -4.98 -4.96 -28.37
N ASP A 235 -5.98 -4.07 -28.26
CA ASP A 235 -6.41 -3.41 -27.03
C ASP A 235 -5.24 -2.80 -26.22
N ILE A 236 -4.18 -2.36 -26.92
CA ILE A 236 -2.99 -1.79 -26.28
C ILE A 236 -3.28 -0.32 -26.00
N VAL A 237 -3.64 -0.04 -24.76
CA VAL A 237 -3.85 1.32 -24.28
C VAL A 237 -2.49 1.98 -24.07
N PRO A 238 -2.21 3.16 -24.66
CA PRO A 238 -1.00 3.92 -24.35
C PRO A 238 -0.76 4.02 -22.83
N PRO A 239 0.48 3.88 -22.36
CA PRO A 239 0.77 3.75 -20.93
C PRO A 239 0.28 4.95 -20.08
N TRP A 240 0.24 6.15 -20.67
CA TRP A 240 -0.31 7.34 -19.99
C TRP A 240 -1.84 7.27 -19.83
N ILE A 241 -2.56 6.59 -20.72
CA ILE A 241 -4.01 6.38 -20.60
C ILE A 241 -4.33 5.34 -19.52
N GLU A 242 -3.50 4.30 -19.35
CA GLU A 242 -3.64 3.40 -18.20
C GLU A 242 -3.50 4.17 -16.87
N LYS A 243 -2.49 5.04 -16.79
CA LYS A 243 -2.29 5.95 -15.65
C LYS A 243 -3.44 6.95 -15.50
N GLN A 244 -4.04 7.38 -16.61
CA GLN A 244 -5.25 8.21 -16.58
C GLN A 244 -6.42 7.48 -15.93
N GLN A 245 -6.65 6.23 -16.31
CA GLN A 245 -7.72 5.41 -15.75
C GLN A 245 -7.47 5.12 -14.27
N GLU A 246 -6.22 4.84 -13.89
CA GLU A 246 -5.81 4.66 -12.50
C GLU A 246 -6.10 5.92 -11.67
N LEU A 247 -5.68 7.08 -12.17
CA LEU A 247 -5.93 8.38 -11.53
C LEU A 247 -7.43 8.68 -11.42
N ALA A 248 -8.20 8.41 -12.48
CA ALA A 248 -9.65 8.61 -12.48
C ALA A 248 -10.34 7.71 -11.45
N LYS A 249 -10.03 6.42 -11.43
CA LYS A 249 -10.56 5.46 -10.45
C LYS A 249 -10.18 5.84 -9.01
N ALA A 250 -8.93 6.23 -8.78
CA ALA A 250 -8.47 6.66 -7.47
C ALA A 250 -9.20 7.93 -7.00
N ALA A 251 -9.39 8.92 -7.90
CA ALA A 251 -10.12 10.14 -7.61
C ALA A 251 -11.62 9.88 -7.35
N GLU A 252 -12.25 8.99 -8.13
CA GLU A 252 -13.65 8.58 -7.92
C GLU A 252 -13.85 7.86 -6.59
N ASN A 253 -12.93 6.97 -6.22
CA ASN A 253 -12.97 6.27 -4.94
C ASN A 253 -12.80 7.24 -3.76
N PHE A 254 -11.85 8.18 -3.87
CA PHE A 254 -11.63 9.21 -2.86
C PHE A 254 -12.87 10.10 -2.70
N ARG A 255 -13.38 10.67 -3.79
CA ARG A 255 -14.59 11.51 -3.79
C ARG A 255 -15.82 10.73 -3.34
N GLY A 256 -15.93 9.46 -3.72
CA GLY A 256 -17.01 8.57 -3.34
C GLY A 256 -17.06 8.32 -1.83
N ARG A 257 -15.91 8.07 -1.20
CA ARG A 257 -15.78 7.97 0.27
C ARG A 257 -16.09 9.29 0.94
N LEU A 258 -15.44 10.37 0.51
CA LEU A 258 -15.61 11.71 1.06
C LEU A 258 -17.10 12.14 1.08
N ARG A 259 -17.81 11.92 -0.03
CA ARG A 259 -19.25 12.19 -0.12
C ARG A 259 -20.08 11.29 0.79
N HIS A 260 -19.73 10.01 0.92
CA HIS A 260 -20.45 9.10 1.81
C HIS A 260 -20.28 9.46 3.28
N ASP A 261 -19.05 9.72 3.70
CA ASP A 261 -18.70 10.03 5.09
C ASP A 261 -19.34 11.35 5.51
N TRP A 262 -19.22 12.39 4.68
CA TRP A 262 -19.87 13.67 4.94
C TRP A 262 -21.40 13.56 4.94
N LYS A 263 -22.00 12.89 3.96
CA LYS A 263 -23.46 12.69 3.90
C LYS A 263 -23.99 11.99 5.15
N ARG A 264 -23.26 10.97 5.62
CA ARG A 264 -23.59 10.18 6.81
C ARG A 264 -23.41 11.00 8.10
N HIS A 265 -22.40 11.86 8.16
CA HIS A 265 -22.14 12.74 9.30
C HIS A 265 -23.19 13.86 9.38
N ALA A 266 -23.38 14.59 8.29
CA ALA A 266 -24.32 15.71 8.21
C ALA A 266 -25.76 15.30 8.52
N SER A 267 -26.22 14.16 7.99
CA SER A 267 -27.56 13.68 8.29
C SER A 267 -27.75 13.29 9.75
N ARG A 268 -26.75 12.67 10.37
CA ARG A 268 -26.79 12.39 11.81
C ARG A 268 -26.80 13.65 12.65
N MET A 269 -26.02 14.66 12.28
CA MET A 269 -25.99 15.92 13.02
C MET A 269 -27.35 16.63 12.95
N ILE A 270 -27.98 16.66 11.78
CA ILE A 270 -29.31 17.26 11.60
C ILE A 270 -30.38 16.49 12.39
N SER A 271 -30.33 15.15 12.38
CA SER A 271 -31.25 14.32 13.17
C SER A 271 -30.97 14.37 14.67
N ALA A 272 -29.70 14.45 15.10
CA ALA A 272 -29.29 14.52 16.51
C ALA A 272 -29.74 15.83 17.17
N ARG A 273 -29.89 16.91 16.38
CA ARG A 273 -30.49 18.17 16.84
C ARG A 273 -31.99 18.03 17.19
N GLY A 274 -32.63 16.91 16.87
CA GLY A 274 -34.03 16.60 17.21
C GLY A 274 -35.06 17.35 16.36
N GLY A 275 -36.35 17.15 16.66
CA GLY A 275 -37.48 17.78 15.96
C GLY A 275 -38.24 16.85 15.01
N THR A 276 -39.34 17.34 14.44
CA THR A 276 -40.17 16.57 13.50
C THR A 276 -39.42 16.28 12.20
N LEU A 277 -39.84 15.24 11.47
CA LEU A 277 -39.22 14.88 10.18
C LEU A 277 -39.24 16.04 9.18
N GLU A 278 -40.35 16.76 9.11
CA GLU A 278 -40.50 17.93 8.24
C GLU A 278 -39.54 19.06 8.62
N GLN A 279 -39.36 19.33 9.91
CA GLN A 279 -38.37 20.31 10.39
C GLN A 279 -36.93 19.88 10.08
N GLN A 280 -36.61 18.59 10.17
CA GLN A 280 -35.28 18.08 9.78
C GLN A 280 -35.02 18.27 8.29
N ILE A 281 -36.04 18.01 7.45
CA ILE A 281 -35.99 18.24 6.01
C ILE A 281 -35.85 19.74 5.69
N ALA A 282 -36.61 20.60 6.36
CA ALA A 282 -36.53 22.05 6.18
C ALA A 282 -35.13 22.57 6.51
N ARG A 283 -34.53 22.12 7.62
CA ARG A 283 -33.13 22.45 7.98
C ARG A 283 -32.12 21.95 6.95
N ALA A 284 -32.28 20.73 6.44
CA ALA A 284 -31.42 20.20 5.38
C ALA A 284 -31.55 21.01 4.07
N ASN A 285 -32.76 21.45 3.73
CA ASN A 285 -32.99 22.32 2.58
C ASN A 285 -32.41 23.73 2.79
N ALA A 286 -32.50 24.27 4.01
CA ALA A 286 -31.88 25.54 4.36
C ALA A 286 -30.35 25.47 4.26
N HIS A 287 -29.75 24.35 4.70
CA HIS A 287 -28.32 24.07 4.49
C HIS A 287 -27.95 24.03 3.01
N ALA A 288 -28.74 23.33 2.20
CA ALA A 288 -28.52 23.27 0.75
C ALA A 288 -28.59 24.65 0.08
N ARG A 289 -29.50 25.52 0.54
CA ARG A 289 -29.59 26.92 0.08
C ARG A 289 -28.37 27.73 0.51
N ALA A 290 -27.93 27.60 1.77
CA ALA A 290 -26.76 28.30 2.28
C ALA A 290 -25.46 27.90 1.55
N GLU A 291 -25.25 26.60 1.30
CA GLU A 291 -24.10 26.12 0.51
C GLU A 291 -24.18 26.54 -0.95
N ALA A 292 -25.37 26.63 -1.56
CA ALA A 292 -25.51 27.12 -2.93
C ALA A 292 -25.11 28.60 -3.09
N LEU A 293 -25.32 29.41 -2.05
CA LEU A 293 -24.89 30.81 -2.00
C LEU A 293 -23.39 30.95 -1.78
N HIS A 294 -22.82 30.14 -0.88
CA HIS A 294 -21.40 30.22 -0.53
C HIS A 294 -20.49 29.54 -1.57
N ASN A 295 -20.91 28.39 -2.11
CA ASN A 295 -20.19 27.65 -3.13
C ASN A 295 -21.12 27.29 -4.30
N PRO A 296 -21.25 28.19 -5.31
CA PRO A 296 -22.07 27.91 -6.47
C PRO A 296 -21.51 26.71 -7.22
N ARG A 297 -22.34 25.69 -7.42
CA ARG A 297 -21.98 24.47 -8.15
C ARG A 297 -21.52 24.86 -9.56
N ARG A 298 -20.27 24.55 -9.90
CA ARG A 298 -19.82 24.64 -11.29
C ARG A 298 -20.54 23.56 -12.09
N ARG A 299 -21.53 23.97 -12.90
CA ARG A 299 -22.17 23.05 -13.84
C ARG A 299 -21.11 22.47 -14.77
N ASN A 300 -21.27 21.20 -15.12
CA ASN A 300 -20.43 20.58 -16.15
C ASN A 300 -20.54 21.42 -17.43
N PRO A 301 -19.43 21.76 -18.10
CA PRO A 301 -19.45 22.65 -19.26
C PRO A 301 -20.34 22.13 -20.39
N GLU A 302 -20.53 20.81 -20.50
CA GLU A 302 -21.44 20.20 -21.48
C GLU A 302 -22.93 20.42 -21.21
N GLN A 303 -23.30 20.87 -20.01
CA GLN A 303 -24.68 21.24 -19.66
C GLN A 303 -24.92 22.75 -19.76
N ILE A 304 -23.92 23.52 -20.18
CA ILE A 304 -24.07 24.93 -20.50
C ILE A 304 -24.56 24.98 -21.95
N SER A 305 -25.87 24.85 -22.14
CA SER A 305 -26.49 25.26 -23.40
C SER A 305 -26.31 26.77 -23.50
N VAL A 306 -25.27 27.23 -24.20
CA VAL A 306 -25.13 28.64 -24.57
C VAL A 306 -26.33 28.93 -25.49
N PRO A 307 -27.29 29.77 -25.08
CA PRO A 307 -28.41 30.11 -25.95
C PRO A 307 -27.85 30.88 -27.15
N THR A 308 -28.07 30.36 -28.36
CA THR A 308 -27.58 30.91 -29.63
C THR A 308 -28.13 32.30 -29.96
N ASN A 309 -28.97 32.88 -29.10
CA ASN A 309 -29.68 34.13 -29.32
C ASN A 309 -29.23 35.27 -28.39
N SER A 310 -28.23 35.05 -27.52
CA SER A 310 -27.72 36.12 -26.63
C SER A 310 -26.33 36.53 -27.08
N THR A 311 -26.27 37.42 -28.07
CA THR A 311 -25.10 38.29 -28.22
C THR A 311 -25.09 39.24 -27.04
N ASP A 312 -24.02 39.16 -26.24
CA ASP A 312 -23.78 40.04 -25.10
C ASP A 312 -23.46 41.45 -25.65
N ASP A 313 -24.49 42.28 -25.77
CA ASP A 313 -24.37 43.69 -26.15
C ASP A 313 -25.11 44.55 -25.12
N VAL A 314 -24.36 45.44 -24.48
CA VAL A 314 -24.73 46.17 -23.23
C VAL A 314 -25.92 47.13 -23.41
N VAL A 315 -26.41 47.33 -24.64
CA VAL A 315 -27.45 48.31 -24.99
C VAL A 315 -28.88 47.75 -24.85
N MET A 316 -29.07 46.43 -24.82
CA MET A 316 -30.42 45.81 -24.86
C MET A 316 -31.12 45.70 -23.49
N LEU A 317 -30.44 46.02 -22.38
CA LEU A 317 -31.02 45.90 -21.02
C LEU A 317 -31.91 47.08 -20.60
N GLN A 318 -32.00 48.15 -21.38
CA GLN A 318 -32.79 49.35 -21.02
C GLN A 318 -34.15 49.47 -21.71
N LEU A 319 -34.52 48.57 -22.63
CA LEU A 319 -35.78 48.69 -23.38
C LEU A 319 -36.90 47.73 -22.96
N SER A 320 -36.68 46.86 -21.97
CA SER A 320 -37.71 45.92 -21.48
C SER A 320 -38.48 46.42 -20.25
N SER A 321 -38.27 47.66 -19.80
CA SER A 321 -38.96 48.24 -18.65
C SER A 321 -40.01 49.29 -19.05
N THR A 322 -41.04 48.93 -19.82
CA THR A 322 -42.28 49.74 -19.91
C THR A 322 -43.51 48.94 -20.40
N SER A 323 -44.45 48.68 -19.46
CA SER A 323 -45.93 48.66 -19.61
C SER A 323 -46.67 47.43 -20.18
N PRO A 324 -48.01 47.25 -19.93
CA PRO A 324 -48.82 47.54 -18.73
C PRO A 324 -49.80 46.39 -18.32
N SER A 325 -50.50 46.62 -17.22
CA SER A 325 -51.54 45.84 -16.52
C SER A 325 -52.81 45.46 -17.30
N SER A 326 -53.36 44.27 -17.01
CA SER A 326 -54.80 43.96 -17.14
C SER A 326 -55.28 43.09 -15.97
N SER A 327 -56.48 43.39 -15.49
CA SER A 327 -57.06 43.17 -14.16
C SER A 327 -57.95 41.92 -13.99
N SER A 328 -57.79 41.27 -12.81
CA SER A 328 -58.81 40.70 -11.85
C SER A 328 -59.67 39.45 -12.25
N PRO A 329 -60.26 38.66 -11.29
CA PRO A 329 -60.55 38.95 -9.87
C PRO A 329 -60.18 37.80 -8.86
N PRO A 330 -60.52 37.91 -7.55
CA PRO A 330 -59.82 37.25 -6.44
C PRO A 330 -60.48 35.94 -5.99
N THR A 331 -59.66 35.01 -5.51
CA THR A 331 -60.11 33.92 -4.64
C THR A 331 -59.12 33.82 -3.49
N ASP A 332 -59.59 34.25 -2.32
CA ASP A 332 -59.01 33.90 -1.03
C ASP A 332 -59.06 32.38 -0.88
N GLU A 333 -57.91 31.71 -0.98
CA GLU A 333 -57.62 30.55 -0.14
C GLU A 333 -56.17 30.63 0.34
N SER A 334 -56.08 31.00 1.61
CA SER A 334 -54.94 30.94 2.48
C SER A 334 -54.18 29.62 2.37
N SER A 335 -53.13 29.60 1.56
CA SER A 335 -51.99 28.72 1.82
C SER A 335 -51.15 29.39 2.92
N PRO A 336 -50.97 28.77 4.10
CA PRO A 336 -50.11 29.33 5.11
C PRO A 336 -48.67 29.31 4.57
N SER A 337 -48.19 30.50 4.23
CA SER A 337 -46.76 30.78 4.09
C SER A 337 -46.06 30.21 5.32
N PRO A 338 -45.12 29.25 5.20
CA PRO A 338 -44.23 29.00 6.31
C PRO A 338 -43.41 30.27 6.47
N GLN A 339 -43.69 30.90 7.60
CA GLN A 339 -43.09 32.07 8.21
C GLN A 339 -41.59 32.19 7.90
N HIS A 340 -41.14 33.43 7.75
CA HIS A 340 -39.74 33.85 7.67
C HIS A 340 -38.80 33.04 8.59
N GLU A 341 -38.29 31.91 8.10
CA GLU A 341 -37.17 31.24 8.73
C GLU A 341 -35.93 32.04 8.33
N THR A 342 -35.38 32.79 9.29
CA THR A 342 -34.09 33.45 9.18
C THR A 342 -33.08 32.47 8.61
N LEU A 343 -32.71 32.68 7.35
CA LEU A 343 -31.77 31.84 6.63
C LEU A 343 -30.44 31.86 7.41
N PRO A 344 -29.85 30.70 7.74
CA PRO A 344 -28.51 30.71 8.27
C PRO A 344 -27.58 31.32 7.22
N SER A 345 -26.94 32.44 7.57
CA SER A 345 -25.99 33.15 6.69
C SER A 345 -24.72 32.34 6.41
N HIS A 346 -24.48 31.29 7.21
CA HIS A 346 -23.30 30.45 7.11
C HIS A 346 -23.68 28.98 6.85
N PRO A 347 -22.94 28.32 5.94
CA PRO A 347 -23.11 26.88 5.72
C PRO A 347 -22.78 26.09 6.98
N PHE A 348 -23.47 24.97 7.17
CA PHE A 348 -23.20 24.02 8.25
C PHE A 348 -21.94 23.22 7.90
N ARG A 349 -20.82 23.55 8.57
CA ARG A 349 -19.53 22.85 8.49
C ARG A 349 -19.03 22.58 9.89
N ASP A 350 -18.66 21.33 10.16
CA ASP A 350 -18.20 20.91 11.48
C ASP A 350 -16.65 20.83 11.49
N PRO A 351 -15.95 21.74 12.20
CA PRO A 351 -14.49 21.72 12.25
C PRO A 351 -13.95 20.47 12.98
N ALA A 352 -14.73 19.90 13.90
CA ALA A 352 -14.36 18.67 14.60
C ALA A 352 -14.28 17.46 13.64
N TRP A 353 -15.19 17.39 12.66
CA TRP A 353 -15.17 16.33 11.65
C TRP A 353 -14.01 16.52 10.68
N GLU A 354 -13.78 17.75 10.24
CA GLU A 354 -12.64 18.09 9.38
C GLU A 354 -11.32 17.73 10.06
N ALA A 355 -11.15 18.04 11.35
CA ALA A 355 -9.96 17.69 12.11
C ALA A 355 -9.77 16.17 12.22
N ALA A 356 -10.83 15.41 12.51
CA ALA A 356 -10.77 13.96 12.64
C ALA A 356 -10.38 13.27 11.32
N GLU A 357 -10.91 13.73 10.19
CA GLU A 357 -10.68 13.12 8.88
C GLU A 357 -9.50 13.72 8.11
N SER A 358 -8.94 14.86 8.57
CA SER A 358 -7.87 15.60 7.89
C SER A 358 -6.64 14.74 7.59
N ALA A 359 -6.23 13.86 8.51
CA ALA A 359 -5.07 12.98 8.34
C ALA A 359 -5.26 12.00 7.17
N TYR A 360 -6.46 11.44 7.02
CA TYR A 360 -6.78 10.57 5.89
C TYR A 360 -6.86 11.36 4.58
N MET A 361 -7.55 12.50 4.58
CA MET A 361 -7.74 13.32 3.38
C MET A 361 -6.40 13.84 2.82
N THR A 362 -5.50 14.29 3.70
CA THR A 362 -4.16 14.76 3.31
C THR A 362 -3.33 13.64 2.71
N LEU A 363 -3.32 12.45 3.31
CA LEU A 363 -2.67 11.26 2.75
C LEU A 363 -3.25 10.91 1.38
N ALA A 364 -4.58 10.84 1.26
CA ALA A 364 -5.24 10.49 0.00
C ALA A 364 -4.90 11.47 -1.12
N ILE A 365 -4.84 12.77 -0.83
CA ILE A 365 -4.45 13.80 -1.80
C ILE A 365 -2.98 13.71 -2.17
N ASN A 366 -2.10 13.43 -1.20
CA ASN A 366 -0.70 13.17 -1.48
C ASN A 366 -0.54 11.99 -2.44
N ASN A 367 -1.30 10.91 -2.25
CA ASN A 367 -1.34 9.78 -3.17
C ASN A 367 -1.84 10.19 -4.57
N LEU A 368 -2.98 10.90 -4.67
CA LEU A 368 -3.48 11.42 -5.95
C LEU A 368 -2.46 12.31 -6.65
N ASN A 369 -1.73 13.15 -5.92
CA ASN A 369 -0.69 14.01 -6.47
C ASN A 369 0.55 13.22 -6.91
N THR A 370 0.89 12.09 -6.26
CA THR A 370 1.94 11.18 -6.76
C THR A 370 1.53 10.50 -8.08
N LEU A 371 0.28 10.03 -8.19
CA LEU A 371 -0.25 9.47 -9.43
C LEU A 371 -0.29 10.52 -10.54
N THR A 372 -0.71 11.74 -10.21
CA THR A 372 -0.75 12.88 -11.14
C THR A 372 0.65 13.22 -11.67
N ARG A 373 1.68 13.18 -10.80
CA ARG A 373 3.09 13.33 -11.24
C ARG A 373 3.46 12.25 -12.25
N SER A 374 3.20 10.98 -11.94
CA SER A 374 3.54 9.87 -12.84
C SER A 374 2.80 9.94 -14.18
N TYR A 375 1.55 10.39 -14.17
CA TYR A 375 0.74 10.63 -15.35
C TYR A 375 1.29 11.78 -16.20
N ASN A 376 1.57 12.93 -15.60
CA ASN A 376 2.03 14.13 -16.29
C ASN A 376 3.43 13.96 -16.92
N LEU A 377 4.25 13.05 -16.40
CA LEU A 377 5.54 12.71 -17.00
C LEU A 377 5.40 11.96 -18.33
N LEU A 378 4.32 11.18 -18.49
CA LEU A 378 4.07 10.35 -19.68
C LEU A 378 3.09 11.02 -20.66
N ALA A 379 2.26 11.94 -20.18
CA ALA A 379 1.20 12.56 -20.95
C ALA A 379 1.73 13.71 -21.83
N PRO A 380 1.18 13.89 -23.04
CA PRO A 380 1.45 15.07 -23.87
C PRO A 380 0.94 16.34 -23.18
N GLU A 381 1.53 17.50 -23.52
CA GLU A 381 1.28 18.79 -22.84
C GLU A 381 -0.21 19.15 -22.69
N LEU A 382 -1.01 18.94 -23.74
CA LEU A 382 -2.44 19.22 -23.75
C LEU A 382 -3.24 18.36 -22.74
N ALA A 383 -2.75 17.16 -22.44
CA ALA A 383 -3.44 16.20 -21.58
C ALA A 383 -3.00 16.29 -20.11
N LYS A 384 -1.99 17.10 -19.78
CA LYS A 384 -1.49 17.22 -18.40
C LYS A 384 -2.58 17.74 -17.45
N LYS A 385 -2.62 17.16 -16.25
CA LYS A 385 -3.62 17.49 -15.21
C LYS A 385 -3.01 18.33 -14.09
N PRO A 386 -3.75 19.31 -13.54
CA PRO A 386 -3.30 20.05 -12.38
C PRO A 386 -3.32 19.17 -11.12
N TYR A 387 -2.55 19.56 -10.11
CA TYR A 387 -2.56 18.89 -8.80
C TYR A 387 -3.88 19.11 -8.05
N PHE A 388 -4.21 18.15 -7.20
CA PHE A 388 -5.37 18.18 -6.32
C PHE A 388 -5.07 18.99 -5.06
N SER A 389 -6.02 19.84 -4.66
CA SER A 389 -6.01 20.57 -3.40
C SER A 389 -7.15 20.10 -2.49
N LEU A 390 -6.86 20.01 -1.20
CA LEU A 390 -7.80 19.51 -0.18
C LEU A 390 -9.02 20.40 -0.05
N GLU A 391 -8.79 21.70 0.05
CA GLU A 391 -9.86 22.70 0.18
C GLU A 391 -10.83 22.65 -0.99
N ARG A 392 -10.33 22.47 -2.21
CA ARG A 392 -11.17 22.39 -3.41
C ARG A 392 -12.02 21.13 -3.40
N GLU A 393 -11.44 19.98 -3.10
CA GLU A 393 -12.17 18.71 -3.05
C GLU A 393 -13.21 18.71 -1.91
N LEU A 394 -12.90 19.32 -0.76
CA LEU A 394 -13.88 19.55 0.31
C LEU A 394 -15.02 20.46 -0.12
N SER A 395 -14.70 21.61 -0.72
CA SER A 395 -15.73 22.54 -1.22
C SER A 395 -16.67 21.86 -2.22
N ASN A 396 -16.12 21.05 -3.14
CA ASN A 396 -16.88 20.30 -4.12
C ASN A 396 -17.75 19.23 -3.46
N CYS A 397 -17.20 18.53 -2.46
CA CYS A 397 -17.96 17.54 -1.68
C CYS A 397 -19.17 18.19 -0.99
N PHE A 398 -18.97 19.31 -0.32
CA PHE A 398 -20.05 20.01 0.37
C PHE A 398 -21.14 20.46 -0.61
N ALA A 399 -20.75 21.05 -1.75
CA ALA A 399 -21.69 21.49 -2.77
C ALA A 399 -22.48 20.33 -3.42
N ASP A 400 -21.87 19.15 -3.60
CA ASP A 400 -22.53 17.98 -4.18
C ASP A 400 -23.44 17.23 -3.20
N VAL A 401 -23.05 17.16 -1.92
CA VAL A 401 -23.78 16.42 -0.88
C VAL A 401 -24.93 17.24 -0.33
N ALA A 402 -24.80 18.57 -0.19
CA ALA A 402 -25.81 19.44 0.41
C ALA A 402 -27.25 19.17 -0.09
N PRO A 403 -27.54 19.12 -1.41
CA PRO A 403 -28.90 18.81 -1.89
C PRO A 403 -29.36 17.36 -1.63
N GLN A 404 -28.44 16.43 -1.37
CA GLN A 404 -28.75 15.00 -1.15
C GLN A 404 -29.17 14.70 0.29
N ILE A 405 -28.83 15.56 1.25
CA ILE A 405 -29.05 15.32 2.68
C ILE A 405 -30.54 15.18 3.00
N ALA A 406 -31.39 16.04 2.43
CA ALA A 406 -32.83 15.99 2.67
C ALA A 406 -33.46 14.65 2.23
N ALA A 407 -33.04 14.13 1.07
CA ALA A 407 -33.48 12.82 0.59
C ALA A 407 -32.94 11.68 1.45
N GLU A 408 -31.72 11.81 1.96
CA GLU A 408 -31.08 10.81 2.80
C GLU A 408 -31.73 10.72 4.20
N ILE A 409 -32.14 11.85 4.79
CA ILE A 409 -32.95 11.88 6.02
C ILE A 409 -34.30 11.21 5.82
N ARG A 410 -35.01 11.51 4.72
CA ARG A 410 -36.27 10.83 4.36
C ARG A 410 -36.06 9.32 4.23
N ALA A 411 -35.04 8.91 3.49
CA ALA A 411 -34.72 7.51 3.29
C ALA A 411 -34.33 6.79 4.59
N ARG A 412 -33.70 7.48 5.55
CA ARG A 412 -33.40 6.94 6.88
C ARG A 412 -34.64 6.80 7.74
N ALA A 413 -35.56 7.76 7.68
CA ALA A 413 -36.83 7.69 8.41
C ALA A 413 -37.73 6.54 7.92
N ILE A 414 -37.69 6.25 6.61
CA ILE A 414 -38.46 5.16 6.00
C ILE A 414 -37.81 3.78 6.26
N LYS A 415 -36.49 3.72 6.44
CA LYS A 415 -35.79 2.46 6.69
C LYS A 415 -36.12 1.95 8.10
N PRO A 416 -36.70 0.74 8.24
CA PRO A 416 -36.90 0.16 9.56
C PRO A 416 -35.55 0.00 10.27
N ALA A 417 -35.52 0.27 11.58
CA ALA A 417 -34.34 0.02 12.39
C ALA A 417 -33.95 -1.44 12.22
N ARG A 418 -32.77 -1.70 11.65
CA ARG A 418 -32.25 -3.06 11.57
C ARG A 418 -32.11 -3.58 12.99
N SER A 419 -32.90 -4.58 13.36
CA SER A 419 -32.76 -5.26 14.63
C SER A 419 -31.35 -5.84 14.69
N LEU A 420 -30.63 -5.59 15.78
CA LEU A 420 -29.32 -6.19 16.04
C LEU A 420 -29.44 -7.72 16.25
N VAL A 421 -30.67 -8.25 16.39
CA VAL A 421 -31.00 -9.61 16.81
C VAL A 421 -30.99 -10.61 15.64
N ASP A 422 -31.20 -10.18 14.39
CA ASP A 422 -31.25 -11.09 13.23
C ASP A 422 -29.90 -11.36 12.55
N ARG A 423 -28.81 -11.42 13.31
CA ARG A 423 -27.55 -12.02 12.83
C ARG A 423 -27.47 -13.46 13.31
N PRO A 424 -27.91 -14.47 12.52
CA PRO A 424 -27.63 -15.85 12.87
C PRO A 424 -26.12 -16.07 12.82
N PHE A 425 -25.57 -16.36 13.99
CA PHE A 425 -24.18 -16.73 14.20
C PHE A 425 -23.99 -18.15 13.63
N GLY A 426 -23.64 -18.26 12.33
CA GLY A 426 -23.19 -19.53 11.75
C GLY A 426 -23.99 -20.09 10.56
N ALA A 427 -24.30 -19.29 9.54
CA ALA A 427 -24.72 -19.83 8.24
C ALA A 427 -23.69 -19.47 7.15
N GLY A 428 -22.74 -20.38 6.95
CA GLY A 428 -21.89 -20.40 5.76
C GLY A 428 -22.61 -21.06 4.59
N MET A 429 -22.40 -20.50 3.39
CA MET A 429 -22.34 -21.19 2.10
C MET A 429 -23.53 -22.12 1.75
N GLY A 430 -24.57 -21.56 1.11
CA GLY A 430 -25.64 -22.35 0.48
C GLY A 430 -26.37 -21.55 -0.61
N LEU A 431 -26.43 -22.10 -1.82
CA LEU A 431 -26.89 -21.49 -3.07
C LEU A 431 -28.33 -20.95 -3.02
N SER A 432 -28.51 -19.70 -3.46
CA SER A 432 -29.72 -19.27 -4.19
C SER A 432 -29.31 -18.34 -5.33
N GLY A 433 -29.37 -18.85 -6.57
CA GLY A 433 -29.05 -18.12 -7.78
C GLY A 433 -30.17 -17.15 -8.18
N GLY A 434 -29.77 -15.99 -8.73
CA GLY A 434 -30.72 -15.05 -9.34
C GLY A 434 -30.20 -13.62 -9.53
N SER A 435 -29.25 -13.44 -10.46
CA SER A 435 -29.10 -12.26 -11.34
C SER A 435 -28.84 -10.85 -10.73
N GLY A 436 -27.58 -10.40 -10.87
CA GLY A 436 -27.25 -9.07 -11.43
C GLY A 436 -26.55 -8.06 -10.52
N GLY A 437 -25.28 -7.73 -10.80
CA GLY A 437 -24.67 -6.46 -10.37
C GLY A 437 -23.38 -6.52 -9.52
N GLN A 438 -22.30 -6.94 -10.18
CA GLN A 438 -20.86 -6.73 -9.95
C GLN A 438 -20.38 -5.74 -8.86
N GLY A 439 -19.47 -6.22 -7.99
CA GLY A 439 -18.24 -5.47 -7.63
C GLY A 439 -18.08 -4.91 -6.21
N GLY A 440 -18.06 -5.76 -5.17
CA GLY A 440 -17.72 -5.36 -3.80
C GLY A 440 -16.57 -6.20 -3.22
N GLY A 441 -15.32 -5.76 -3.47
CA GLY A 441 -14.10 -6.42 -2.99
C GLY A 441 -13.84 -6.24 -1.49
N MET A 442 -13.78 -7.38 -0.80
CA MET A 442 -12.88 -7.75 0.30
C MET A 442 -12.03 -6.63 0.94
N GLY A 443 -12.61 -5.91 1.91
CA GLY A 443 -11.90 -4.85 2.65
C GLY A 443 -12.55 -4.44 3.96
N GLY A 444 -13.18 -5.38 4.68
CA GLY A 444 -13.99 -5.07 5.86
C GLY A 444 -13.75 -5.95 7.08
N LEU A 445 -12.53 -6.48 7.28
CA LEU A 445 -12.22 -7.35 8.41
C LEU A 445 -11.25 -6.76 9.45
N PHE A 446 -10.83 -5.51 9.31
CA PHE A 446 -10.00 -4.84 10.32
C PHE A 446 -10.38 -3.37 10.43
N GLY A 447 -10.96 -2.97 11.57
CA GLY A 447 -11.14 -1.56 11.91
C GLY A 447 -12.48 -1.26 12.58
N GLY A 448 -12.55 -1.49 13.89
CA GLY A 448 -13.65 -1.00 14.71
C GLY A 448 -13.64 -1.60 16.11
N GLY A 449 -13.15 -0.85 17.09
CA GLY A 449 -13.24 -1.23 18.49
C GLY A 449 -12.75 -0.15 19.43
N THR A 450 -13.55 0.90 19.62
CA THR A 450 -13.58 1.63 20.90
C THR A 450 -14.90 1.32 21.60
N GLU A 451 -14.73 0.70 22.76
CA GLU A 451 -15.52 0.85 23.99
C GLU A 451 -17.03 0.51 23.96
N SER A 452 -17.33 -0.73 24.36
CA SER A 452 -18.46 -1.00 25.25
C SER A 452 -18.10 -2.16 26.18
N GLY A 453 -18.29 -1.94 27.48
CA GLY A 453 -17.85 -2.82 28.55
C GLY A 453 -18.52 -4.18 28.50
N VAL A 454 -17.70 -5.23 28.44
CA VAL A 454 -18.11 -6.63 28.63
C VAL A 454 -17.65 -7.06 30.01
N SER A 455 -18.60 -7.32 30.90
CA SER A 455 -18.33 -7.97 32.19
C SER A 455 -18.00 -9.44 31.93
N VAL A 456 -16.75 -9.81 32.20
CA VAL A 456 -16.27 -11.20 32.11
C VAL A 456 -16.48 -11.85 33.46
N VAL A 457 -17.42 -12.80 33.52
CA VAL A 457 -17.45 -13.82 34.58
C VAL A 457 -16.43 -14.88 34.19
N GLU A 458 -15.33 -14.98 34.95
CA GLU A 458 -14.29 -15.99 34.76
C GLU A 458 -14.81 -17.39 35.15
N GLY A 459 -15.16 -18.20 34.15
CA GLY A 459 -15.21 -19.66 34.29
C GLY A 459 -13.87 -20.27 33.86
N ARG A 460 -13.15 -20.90 34.80
CA ARG A 460 -11.91 -21.64 34.55
C ARG A 460 -12.21 -22.97 33.84
N GLU A 461 -12.33 -22.96 32.52
CA GLU A 461 -12.19 -24.16 31.71
C GLU A 461 -11.33 -23.86 30.48
N LYS A 462 -10.28 -24.68 30.30
CA LYS A 462 -9.33 -24.55 29.20
C LYS A 462 -10.06 -24.84 27.90
N ARG A 463 -10.38 -23.79 27.14
CA ARG A 463 -11.03 -23.90 25.82
C ARG A 463 -10.13 -24.72 24.88
N TYR A 464 -10.74 -25.71 24.23
CA TYR A 464 -10.09 -26.58 23.25
C TYR A 464 -9.37 -25.76 22.19
N GLY A 465 -8.05 -25.88 22.17
CA GLY A 465 -7.21 -25.02 21.36
C GLY A 465 -7.08 -25.53 19.95
N MET A 466 -6.89 -24.63 18.98
CA MET A 466 -6.61 -25.00 17.59
C MET A 466 -5.39 -25.93 17.47
N LYS A 467 -4.42 -25.84 18.40
CA LYS A 467 -3.31 -26.81 18.52
C LYS A 467 -3.76 -28.23 18.88
N GLU A 468 -4.76 -28.38 19.74
CA GLU A 468 -5.33 -29.68 20.10
C GLU A 468 -6.12 -30.25 18.92
N PHE A 469 -6.89 -29.41 18.22
CA PHE A 469 -7.56 -29.76 16.96
C PHE A 469 -6.58 -30.30 15.90
N TRP A 470 -5.45 -29.61 15.66
CA TRP A 470 -4.46 -30.06 14.68
C TRP A 470 -3.70 -31.31 15.12
N ARG A 471 -3.44 -31.48 16.42
CA ARG A 471 -2.83 -32.70 16.96
C ARG A 471 -3.74 -33.91 16.78
N ASP A 472 -5.04 -33.74 16.98
CA ASP A 472 -6.02 -34.82 16.85
C ASP A 472 -6.31 -35.19 15.38
N LEU A 473 -6.24 -34.21 14.48
CA LEU A 473 -6.44 -34.43 13.04
C LEU A 473 -5.30 -35.22 12.38
N TRP A 474 -4.07 -35.09 12.89
CA TRP A 474 -2.89 -35.74 12.31
C TRP A 474 -2.28 -36.86 13.18
N GLY A 475 -2.77 -37.04 14.40
CA GLY A 475 -2.25 -38.02 15.36
C GLY A 475 -2.84 -39.44 15.23
N LYS A 476 -3.90 -39.64 14.43
CA LYS A 476 -4.49 -40.98 14.22
C LYS A 476 -3.79 -41.71 13.07
N GLY A 477 -2.68 -42.36 13.41
CA GLY A 477 -1.92 -43.20 12.50
C GLY A 477 -0.89 -44.09 13.18
N VAL A 478 -1.20 -44.66 14.36
CA VAL A 478 -0.53 -45.85 14.89
C VAL A 478 -1.53 -46.65 15.72
N SER A 479 -2.07 -47.70 15.10
CA SER A 479 -2.58 -48.92 15.75
C SER A 479 -2.64 -50.01 14.69
#